data_AF-A0A660PAH6-F1
#
_entry.id   AF-A0A660PAH6-F1
#
_cell.length_a   1.000
_cell.length_b   1.000
_cell.length_c   1.000
_cell.angle_alpha   90.00
_cell.angle_beta   90.00
_cell.angle_gamma   90.00
#
_symmetry.space_group_name_H-M   'P 1'
#
loop_
_entity.id
_entity.type
_entity.pdbx_description
1 polymer ?
#
loop_
_entity_poly.entity_id
_entity_poly.type
_entity_poly.pdbx_seq_one_letter_code
_entity_poly.pdbx_strand_id
1 'polypeptide(L)'
;FDYADAHRAQMNQFKDYKQLLSFLKKQPLWKKFENYITKKDSIKCKTEECNSKPLILNYIYAFIIRNIIGDEGFYPVFLHDDKTLKKAQKLIESK
;
A
#
# COMPACT_ATOMS: atom_id res chain seq x y z
N PHE A 1 8.04 -2.21 -8.13
CA PHE A 1 8.16 -1.82 -9.54
C PHE A 1 7.49 -2.86 -10.43
N ASP A 2 7.91 -4.13 -10.39
CA ASP A 2 7.37 -5.22 -11.24
C ASP A 2 5.83 -5.29 -11.34
N TYR A 3 5.12 -5.26 -10.21
CA TYR A 3 3.65 -5.28 -10.24
C TYR A 3 3.08 -4.03 -10.93
N ALA A 4 3.64 -2.86 -10.61
CA ALA A 4 3.16 -1.60 -11.17
C ALA A 4 3.39 -1.54 -12.68
N ASP A 5 4.55 -1.97 -13.14
CA ASP A 5 4.91 -1.98 -14.55
C ASP A 5 4.08 -2.97 -15.36
N ALA A 6 3.88 -4.20 -14.84
CA ALA A 6 3.08 -5.22 -15.50
C ALA A 6 1.58 -4.86 -15.65
N HIS A 7 1.06 -3.95 -14.83
CA HIS A 7 -0.35 -3.53 -14.86
C HIS A 7 -0.52 -2.03 -15.17
N ARG A 8 0.55 -1.36 -15.64
CA ARG A 8 0.60 0.11 -15.78
C ARG A 8 -0.50 0.64 -16.69
N ALA A 9 -0.72 -0.02 -17.84
CA ALA A 9 -1.76 0.38 -18.80
C ALA A 9 -3.17 0.41 -18.17
N GLN A 10 -3.50 -0.57 -17.32
CA GLN A 10 -4.77 -0.61 -16.60
C GLN A 10 -4.81 0.44 -15.49
N MET A 11 -3.74 0.58 -14.71
CA MET A 11 -3.73 1.48 -13.56
C MET A 11 -3.70 2.96 -13.93
N ASN A 12 -3.14 3.31 -15.09
CA ASN A 12 -3.17 4.67 -15.62
C ASN A 12 -4.58 5.16 -15.99
N GLN A 13 -5.59 4.27 -16.00
CA GLN A 13 -6.99 4.65 -16.24
C GLN A 13 -7.64 5.30 -15.02
N PHE A 14 -7.08 5.11 -13.81
CA PHE A 14 -7.61 5.70 -12.59
C PHE A 14 -7.16 7.16 -12.47
N LYS A 15 -8.13 8.05 -12.25
CA LYS A 15 -7.89 9.51 -12.17
C LYS A 15 -7.43 9.97 -10.79
N ASP A 16 -7.71 9.19 -9.76
CA ASP A 16 -7.35 9.51 -8.39
C ASP A 16 -6.86 8.27 -7.63
N TYR A 17 -6.16 8.52 -6.52
CA TYR A 17 -5.60 7.46 -5.69
C TYR A 17 -6.67 6.64 -4.96
N LYS A 18 -7.88 7.17 -4.75
CA LYS A 18 -8.95 6.48 -4.03
C LYS A 18 -9.53 5.37 -4.90
N GLN A 19 -9.72 5.63 -6.20
CA GLN A 19 -10.14 4.64 -7.20
C GLN A 19 -9.09 3.56 -7.35
N LEU A 20 -7.82 3.94 -7.50
CA LEU A 20 -6.73 2.98 -7.59
C LEU A 20 -6.59 2.16 -6.30
N LEU A 21 -6.67 2.78 -5.12
CA LEU A 21 -6.64 2.08 -3.84
C LEU A 21 -7.80 1.08 -3.70
N SER A 22 -9.01 1.48 -4.08
CA SER A 22 -10.20 0.60 -4.09
C SER A 22 -10.01 -0.60 -5.01
N PHE A 23 -9.41 -0.38 -6.18
CA PHE A 23 -9.04 -1.45 -7.10
C PHE A 23 -8.00 -2.39 -6.48
N LEU A 24 -6.91 -1.85 -5.91
CA LEU A 24 -5.82 -2.63 -5.32
C LEU A 24 -6.27 -3.48 -4.13
N LYS A 25 -7.19 -2.97 -3.30
CA LYS A 25 -7.76 -3.71 -2.16
C LYS A 25 -8.54 -4.97 -2.58
N LYS A 26 -9.01 -5.03 -3.82
CA LYS A 26 -9.68 -6.21 -4.39
C LYS A 26 -8.70 -7.24 -4.96
N GLN A 27 -7.43 -6.88 -5.13
CA GLN A 27 -6.42 -7.76 -5.69
C GLN A 27 -5.82 -8.66 -4.60
N PRO A 28 -5.39 -9.89 -4.93
CA PRO A 28 -4.77 -10.81 -3.98
C PRO A 28 -3.30 -10.43 -3.70
N LEU A 29 -3.01 -9.15 -3.38
CA LEU A 29 -1.64 -8.64 -3.27
C LEU A 29 -0.86 -9.29 -2.13
N TRP A 30 -1.52 -9.65 -1.03
CA TRP A 30 -0.88 -10.40 0.05
C TRP A 30 -0.32 -11.73 -0.47
N LYS A 31 -1.11 -12.48 -1.24
CA LYS A 31 -0.66 -13.76 -1.77
C LYS A 31 0.48 -13.59 -2.77
N LYS A 32 0.43 -12.55 -3.60
CA LYS A 32 1.52 -12.21 -4.51
C LYS A 32 2.81 -11.85 -3.74
N PHE A 33 2.69 -11.12 -2.64
CA PHE A 33 3.81 -10.78 -1.76
C PHE A 33 4.42 -12.03 -1.10
N GLU A 34 3.61 -12.91 -0.50
CA GLU A 34 4.08 -14.18 0.07
C GLU A 34 4.85 -15.02 -0.96
N ASN A 35 4.30 -15.14 -2.17
CA ASN A 35 4.95 -15.89 -3.25
C ASN A 35 6.28 -15.24 -3.66
N TYR A 36 6.34 -13.90 -3.69
CA TYR A 36 7.56 -13.17 -4.03
C TYR A 36 8.67 -13.42 -3.00
N ILE A 37 8.40 -13.24 -1.71
CA ILE A 37 9.41 -13.44 -0.65
C ILE A 37 9.82 -14.91 -0.50
N THR A 38 8.90 -15.83 -0.75
CA THR A 38 9.21 -17.27 -0.78
C THR A 38 10.16 -17.59 -1.92
N LYS A 39 9.89 -17.07 -3.12
CA LYS A 39 10.72 -17.33 -4.31
C LYS A 39 12.09 -16.66 -4.21
N LYS A 40 12.13 -15.44 -3.69
CA LYS A 40 13.34 -14.61 -3.67
C LYS A 40 14.28 -14.97 -2.53
N ASP A 41 13.73 -15.10 -1.33
CA ASP A 41 14.50 -15.15 -0.09
C ASP A 41 14.22 -16.42 0.73
N SER A 42 13.42 -17.36 0.19
CA SER A 42 12.96 -18.58 0.90
C SER A 42 12.23 -18.30 2.23
N ILE A 43 11.68 -17.10 2.39
CA ILE A 43 10.95 -16.68 3.59
C ILE A 43 9.51 -17.21 3.51
N LYS A 44 9.01 -17.80 4.60
CA LYS A 44 7.60 -18.18 4.78
C LYS A 44 7.03 -17.45 5.98
N CYS A 45 5.93 -16.71 5.78
CA CYS A 45 5.21 -16.10 6.90
C CYS A 45 4.66 -17.19 7.84
N LYS A 46 5.25 -17.30 9.02
CA LYS A 46 4.72 -17.97 10.20
C LYS A 46 3.62 -17.11 10.83
N THR A 47 2.81 -17.71 11.69
CA THR A 47 1.61 -17.12 12.30
C THR A 47 1.85 -15.76 12.96
N GLU A 48 3.02 -15.51 13.56
CA GLU A 48 3.35 -14.23 14.20
C GLU A 48 3.65 -13.11 13.18
N GLU A 49 4.23 -13.43 12.03
CA GLU A 49 4.56 -12.47 10.97
C GLU A 49 3.30 -11.99 10.22
N CYS A 50 2.19 -12.74 10.33
CA CYS A 50 0.86 -12.30 9.88
C CYS A 50 0.32 -11.11 10.69
N ASN A 51 0.82 -10.83 11.90
CA ASN A 51 0.37 -9.69 12.68
C ASN A 51 0.71 -8.34 12.00
N SER A 52 1.81 -8.29 11.24
CA SER A 52 2.22 -7.12 10.47
C SER A 52 1.55 -7.03 9.09
N LYS A 53 0.74 -8.02 8.70
CA LYS A 53 0.09 -8.07 7.38
C LYS A 53 -0.66 -6.77 7.02
N PRO A 54 -1.49 -6.16 7.88
CA PRO A 54 -2.19 -4.94 7.53
C PRO A 54 -1.23 -3.78 7.20
N LEU A 55 -0.16 -3.64 7.99
CA LEU A 55 0.87 -2.61 7.78
C LEU A 55 1.61 -2.82 6.45
N ILE A 56 2.05 -4.04 6.20
CA ILE A 56 2.76 -4.39 4.96
C ILE A 56 1.85 -4.18 3.74
N LEU A 57 0.58 -4.60 3.82
CA LEU A 57 -0.39 -4.35 2.75
C LEU A 57 -0.58 -2.86 2.48
N ASN A 58 -0.68 -2.04 3.53
CA ASN A 58 -0.77 -0.58 3.38
C ASN A 58 0.44 -0.02 2.61
N TYR A 59 1.65 -0.50 2.93
CA TYR A 59 2.86 -0.10 2.22
C TYR A 59 2.85 -0.56 0.76
N ILE A 60 2.45 -1.80 0.49
CA ILE A 60 2.31 -2.30 -0.89
C ILE A 60 1.37 -1.39 -1.69
N TYR A 61 0.20 -1.05 -1.14
CA TYR A 61 -0.74 -0.13 -1.81
C TYR A 61 -0.10 1.24 -2.05
N ALA A 62 0.49 1.85 -1.02
CA ALA A 62 1.10 3.17 -1.12
C ALA A 62 2.18 3.20 -2.20
N PHE A 63 3.10 2.23 -2.22
CA PHE A 63 4.19 2.20 -3.21
C PHE A 63 3.71 1.92 -4.64
N ILE A 64 2.67 1.12 -4.84
CA ILE A 64 2.05 0.97 -6.16
C ILE A 64 1.41 2.30 -6.59
N ILE A 65 0.65 2.95 -5.71
CA ILE A 65 0.02 4.25 -5.98
C ILE A 65 1.08 5.31 -6.33
N ARG A 66 2.19 5.37 -5.58
CA ARG A 66 3.31 6.28 -5.86
C ARG A 66 3.87 6.11 -7.27
N ASN A 67 3.94 4.88 -7.76
CA ASN A 67 4.46 4.57 -9.10
C ASN A 67 3.54 4.99 -10.25
N ILE A 68 2.25 5.20 -9.97
CA ILE A 68 1.22 5.52 -10.98
C ILE A 68 0.78 6.98 -10.88
N ILE A 69 0.54 7.46 -9.67
CA ILE A 69 -0.05 8.77 -9.37
C ILE A 69 0.98 9.74 -8.78
N GLY A 70 2.00 9.22 -8.09
CA GLY A 70 3.00 10.05 -7.42
C GLY A 70 2.69 10.31 -5.95
N ASP A 71 3.38 11.30 -5.39
CA ASP A 71 3.45 11.52 -3.94
C ASP A 71 2.12 11.98 -3.33
N GLU A 72 1.30 12.69 -4.10
CA GLU A 72 -0.05 13.12 -3.71
C GLU A 72 -0.99 11.95 -3.38
N GLY A 73 -0.86 10.83 -4.09
CA GLY A 73 -1.60 9.60 -3.79
C GLY A 73 -0.91 8.75 -2.71
N PHE A 74 0.41 8.84 -2.60
CA PHE A 74 1.21 8.04 -1.68
C PHE A 74 0.95 8.38 -0.22
N TYR A 75 1.12 9.64 0.18
CA TYR A 75 1.12 10.04 1.60
C TYR A 75 -0.22 9.76 2.31
N PRO A 76 -1.39 10.03 1.71
CA PRO A 76 -2.67 9.72 2.35
C PRO A 76 -2.87 8.22 2.64
N VAL A 77 -2.27 7.34 1.83
CA VAL A 77 -2.34 5.89 2.04
C VAL A 77 -1.27 5.46 3.04
N PHE A 78 -0.01 5.86 2.82
CA PHE A 78 1.12 5.45 3.65
C PHE A 78 0.94 5.83 5.12
N LEU A 79 0.45 7.04 5.38
CA LEU A 79 0.29 7.58 6.74
C LEU A 79 -1.11 7.35 7.32
N HIS A 80 -1.96 6.54 6.68
CA HIS A 80 -3.36 6.35 7.06
C HIS A 80 -3.55 5.99 8.54
N ASP A 81 -2.66 5.16 9.09
CA ASP A 81 -2.69 4.69 10.48
C ASP A 81 -1.60 5.26 11.38
N ASP A 82 -0.92 6.33 10.93
CA ASP A 82 0.12 6.97 11.72
C ASP A 82 -0.48 7.73 12.92
N LYS A 83 -0.18 7.24 14.12
CA LYS A 83 -0.70 7.80 15.37
C LYS A 83 -0.15 9.20 15.66
N THR A 84 1.09 9.47 15.25
CA THR A 84 1.76 10.74 15.47
C THR A 84 1.11 11.81 14.60
N LEU A 85 0.87 11.52 13.32
CA LEU A 85 0.20 12.40 12.39
C LEU A 85 -1.24 12.67 12.83
N LYS A 86 -2.01 11.63 13.21
CA LYS A 86 -3.37 11.79 13.75
C LYS A 86 -3.39 12.70 14.98
N LYS A 87 -2.42 12.55 15.88
CA LYS A 87 -2.29 13.41 17.06
C LYS A 87 -1.93 14.85 16.69
N ALA A 88 -1.02 15.06 15.74
CA ALA A 88 -0.64 16.38 15.27
C ALA A 88 -1.82 17.12 14.61
N GLN A 89 -2.56 16.46 13.73
CA GLN A 89 -3.78 17.00 13.10
C GLN A 89 -4.79 17.45 14.15
N LYS A 90 -5.09 16.58 15.13
CA LYS A 90 -6.01 16.92 16.22
C LYS A 90 -5.58 18.16 17.02
N LEU A 91 -4.28 18.33 17.27
CA LEU A 91 -3.75 19.48 18.01
C LEU A 91 -3.82 20.78 17.20
N ILE A 92 -3.65 20.71 15.88
CA ILE A 92 -3.76 21.85 14.98
C ILE A 92 -5.23 22.28 14.84
N GLU A 93 -6.15 21.34 14.69
CA GLU A 93 -7.60 21.61 14.55
C GLU A 93 -8.26 22.12 15.84
N SER A 94 -7.65 21.85 17.01
CA SER A 94 -8.14 22.33 18.30
C SER A 94 -7.69 23.75 18.67
N LYS A 95 -6.93 24.42 17.81
CA LYS A 95 -6.55 25.83 17.94
C LYS A 95 -7.45 26.70 17.07
#